data_AF-A0A251NZX9-F1
#
_entry.id   AF-A0A251NZX9-F1
#
_cell.length_a   1.000
_cell.length_b   1.000
_cell.length_c   1.000
_cell.angle_alpha   90.00
_cell.angle_beta   90.00
_cell.angle_gamma   90.00
#
_symmetry.space_group_name_H-M   'P 1'
#
loop_
_entity.id
_entity.type
_entity.pdbx_description
1 polymer ?
#
loop_
_entity_poly.entity_id
_entity_poly.type
_entity_poly.pdbx_seq_one_letter_code
_entity_poly.pdbx_strand_id
1 'polypeptide(L)'
;MNEQFRLHNTLYPTIKKDIIILERERERVLMKMAKLMFLLLVCVMSLNAASAQSASNVRATYHIYNPEKINWDLKAASAYCSTWDANKPLEWRRKFGWTAFCGPVGPRGQASCGKCLTVTNVRTGTQAKVRIVDQCSNGGLDLDQGVFKRLDTDGQGYAQGHLRVNYQFVNCGD
;
A
#
# COMPACT_ATOMS: atom_id res chain seq x y z
N MET A 1 7.54 56.72 57.41
CA MET A 1 6.20 56.28 56.95
C MET A 1 5.96 56.57 55.46
N ASN A 2 6.96 56.41 54.57
CA ASN A 2 6.83 56.81 53.15
C ASN A 2 7.32 55.78 52.11
N GLU A 3 8.05 54.72 52.51
CA GLU A 3 8.48 53.69 51.55
C GLU A 3 7.41 52.63 51.28
N GLN A 4 6.66 52.19 52.29
CA GLN A 4 5.57 51.21 52.10
C GLN A 4 4.46 51.73 51.17
N PHE A 5 4.16 53.03 51.21
CA PHE A 5 3.11 53.62 50.36
C PHE A 5 3.53 53.73 48.88
N ARG A 6 4.83 53.94 48.61
CA ARG A 6 5.40 54.02 47.25
C ARG A 6 5.45 52.63 46.58
N LEU A 7 5.76 51.59 47.36
CA LEU A 7 5.71 50.20 46.92
C LEU A 7 4.28 49.80 46.50
N HIS A 8 3.27 50.18 47.29
CA HIS A 8 1.89 49.80 47.03
C HIS A 8 1.26 50.54 45.83
N ASN A 9 1.53 51.84 45.66
CA ASN A 9 0.83 52.64 44.63
C ASN A 9 1.49 52.64 43.25
N THR A 10 2.79 52.36 43.14
CA THR A 10 3.49 52.39 41.83
C THR A 10 4.14 51.07 41.42
N LEU A 11 4.66 50.30 42.38
CA LEU A 11 5.40 49.08 42.06
C LEU A 11 4.45 47.89 41.82
N TYR A 12 3.45 47.71 42.69
CA TYR A 12 2.46 46.64 42.58
C TYR A 12 1.67 46.62 41.25
N PRO A 13 1.10 47.74 40.74
CA PRO A 13 0.39 47.73 39.46
C PRO A 13 1.33 47.49 38.27
N THR A 14 2.59 47.87 38.35
CA THR A 14 3.60 47.63 37.31
C THR A 14 3.98 46.15 37.25
N ILE A 15 4.33 45.56 38.40
CA ILE A 15 4.62 44.11 38.52
C ILE A 15 3.43 43.28 38.04
N LYS A 16 2.19 43.67 38.40
CA LYS A 16 0.99 42.97 37.96
C LYS A 16 0.80 43.03 36.44
N LYS A 17 1.13 44.14 35.79
CA LYS A 17 1.09 44.26 34.31
C LYS A 17 2.14 43.39 33.65
N ASP A 18 3.37 43.40 34.17
CA ASP A 18 4.47 42.62 33.62
C ASP A 18 4.18 41.11 33.71
N ILE A 19 3.63 40.63 34.83
CA ILE A 19 3.20 39.23 34.99
C ILE A 19 2.14 38.86 33.95
N ILE A 20 1.13 39.70 33.72
CA ILE A 20 0.07 39.44 32.72
C ILE A 20 0.65 39.40 31.29
N ILE A 21 1.63 40.26 30.98
CA ILE A 21 2.30 40.27 29.67
C ILE A 21 3.11 38.98 29.48
N LEU A 22 3.86 38.55 30.50
CA LEU A 22 4.63 37.30 30.48
C LEU A 22 3.74 36.07 30.34
N GLU A 23 2.61 36.02 31.06
CA GLU A 23 1.61 34.95 30.89
C GLU A 23 1.03 34.93 29.48
N ARG A 24 0.69 36.10 28.93
CA ARG A 24 0.20 36.22 27.55
C ARG A 24 1.25 35.83 26.52
N GLU A 25 2.53 36.08 26.77
CA GLU A 25 3.64 35.60 25.93
C GLU A 25 3.80 34.10 26.01
N ARG A 26 3.70 33.51 27.20
CA ARG A 26 3.69 32.06 27.40
C ARG A 26 2.55 31.40 26.63
N GLU A 27 1.33 31.93 26.72
CA GLU A 27 0.17 31.44 25.98
C GLU A 27 0.33 31.62 24.47
N ARG A 28 0.91 32.74 24.01
CA ARG A 28 1.22 32.95 22.58
C ARG A 28 2.25 31.96 22.05
N VAL A 29 3.30 31.67 22.82
CA VAL A 29 4.33 30.68 22.46
C VAL A 29 3.72 29.28 22.47
N LEU A 30 2.95 28.92 23.51
CA LEU A 30 2.27 27.64 23.60
C LEU A 30 1.31 27.40 22.43
N MET A 31 0.51 28.40 22.04
CA MET A 31 -0.37 28.31 20.88
C MET A 31 0.39 28.19 19.55
N LYS A 32 1.54 28.86 19.39
CA LYS A 32 2.40 28.70 18.20
C LYS A 32 2.99 27.30 18.12
N MET A 33 3.48 26.77 19.25
CA MET A 33 4.00 25.40 19.33
C MET A 33 2.91 24.37 19.07
N ALA A 34 1.71 24.55 19.66
CA ALA A 34 0.58 23.67 19.43
C ALA A 34 0.13 23.66 17.95
N LYS A 35 0.09 24.83 17.29
CA LYS A 35 -0.19 24.95 15.85
C LYS A 35 0.89 24.27 15.00
N LEU A 36 2.16 24.43 15.35
CA LEU A 36 3.26 23.77 14.65
C LEU A 36 3.19 22.25 14.81
N MET A 37 2.91 21.75 16.01
CA MET A 37 2.73 20.31 16.26
C MET A 37 1.51 19.75 15.51
N PHE A 38 0.40 20.49 15.47
CA PHE A 38 -0.78 20.09 14.71
C PHE A 38 -0.49 20.03 13.20
N LEU A 39 0.24 21.02 12.65
CA LEU A 39 0.64 21.03 11.24
C LEU A 39 1.56 19.84 10.90
N LEU A 40 2.50 19.51 11.79
CA LEU A 40 3.38 18.35 11.65
C LEU A 40 2.59 17.03 11.67
N LEU A 41 1.64 16.88 12.60
CA LEU A 41 0.76 15.70 12.66
C LEU A 41 -0.06 15.54 11.38
N VAL A 42 -0.65 16.62 10.85
CA VAL A 42 -1.38 16.58 9.57
C VAL A 42 -0.44 16.20 8.41
N CYS A 43 0.77 16.76 8.35
CA CYS A 43 1.75 16.40 7.32
C CYS A 43 2.10 14.90 7.36
N VAL A 44 2.34 14.32 8.54
CA VAL A 44 2.66 12.89 8.68
C VAL A 44 1.49 12.00 8.21
N MET A 45 0.25 12.39 8.50
CA MET A 45 -0.95 11.65 8.06
C MET A 45 -1.24 11.82 6.56
N SER A 46 -0.73 12.87 5.93
CA SER A 46 -0.85 13.11 4.48
C SER A 46 0.22 12.43 3.62
N LEU A 47 1.20 11.78 4.25
CA LEU A 47 2.16 10.93 3.57
C LEU A 47 1.48 9.60 3.19
N ASN A 48 0.69 9.62 2.11
CA ASN A 48 0.42 8.45 1.29
C ASN A 48 1.72 8.05 0.58
N ALA A 49 2.76 7.70 1.34
CA ALA A 49 3.86 6.93 0.81
C ALA A 49 3.23 5.60 0.38
N ALA A 50 3.07 5.41 -0.94
CA ALA A 50 2.81 4.11 -1.51
C ALA A 50 4.02 3.24 -1.14
N SER A 51 3.99 2.65 0.06
CA SER A 51 4.95 1.65 0.45
C SER A 51 4.85 0.59 -0.62
N ALA A 52 5.96 0.34 -1.33
CA ALA A 52 6.00 -0.66 -2.37
C ALA A 52 5.90 -2.03 -1.68
N GLN A 53 4.66 -2.47 -1.45
CA GLN A 53 4.35 -3.73 -0.81
C GLN A 53 4.98 -4.85 -1.64
N SER A 54 5.83 -5.63 -1.00
CA SER A 54 6.62 -6.67 -1.65
C SER A 54 6.91 -7.78 -0.67
N ALA A 55 7.18 -8.97 -1.21
CA ALA A 55 7.67 -10.09 -0.43
C ALA A 55 8.59 -10.96 -1.29
N SER A 56 9.45 -11.72 -0.60
CA SER A 56 10.47 -12.55 -1.23
C SER A 56 10.29 -14.03 -0.90
N ASN A 57 10.80 -14.89 -1.77
CA ASN A 57 10.78 -16.35 -1.62
C ASN A 57 9.37 -16.95 -1.40
N VAL A 58 8.37 -16.32 -2.00
CA VAL A 58 6.96 -16.69 -1.91
C VAL A 58 6.66 -17.86 -2.83
N ARG A 59 5.82 -18.79 -2.39
CA ARG A 59 5.36 -19.90 -3.22
C ARG A 59 4.40 -19.37 -4.30
N ALA A 60 4.64 -19.73 -5.56
CA ALA A 60 3.69 -19.52 -6.65
C ALA A 60 3.34 -20.86 -7.28
N THR A 61 2.07 -21.25 -7.27
CA THR A 61 1.55 -22.40 -8.03
C THR A 61 0.99 -21.92 -9.37
N TYR A 62 0.34 -22.82 -10.11
CA TYR A 62 -0.42 -22.44 -11.29
C TYR A 62 -1.84 -23.00 -11.27
N HIS A 63 -2.73 -22.23 -11.90
CA HIS A 63 -4.11 -22.59 -12.21
C HIS A 63 -4.35 -22.48 -13.71
N ILE A 64 -5.29 -23.27 -14.23
CA ILE A 64 -5.60 -23.30 -15.67
C ILE A 64 -6.77 -22.33 -15.94
N TYR A 65 -6.49 -21.03 -15.88
CA TYR A 65 -7.49 -20.02 -16.26
C TYR A 65 -7.65 -19.97 -17.79
N ASN A 66 -6.55 -20.06 -18.54
CA ASN A 66 -6.53 -19.95 -20.01
C ASN A 66 -7.31 -18.72 -20.52
N PRO A 67 -6.97 -17.50 -20.06
CA PRO A 67 -7.77 -16.31 -20.33
C PRO A 67 -7.98 -16.05 -21.83
N GLU A 68 -7.01 -16.38 -22.68
CA GLU A 68 -7.12 -16.24 -24.14
C GLU A 68 -8.28 -17.08 -24.71
N LYS A 69 -8.53 -18.27 -24.16
CA LYS A 69 -9.59 -19.19 -24.62
C LYS A 69 -10.99 -18.74 -24.21
N ILE A 70 -11.09 -17.94 -23.16
CA ILE A 70 -12.34 -17.42 -22.60
C ILE A 70 -12.53 -15.92 -22.88
N ASN A 71 -11.83 -15.37 -23.87
CA ASN A 71 -11.87 -13.96 -24.23
C ASN A 71 -11.63 -13.00 -23.04
N TRP A 72 -10.71 -13.42 -22.15
CA TRP A 72 -10.36 -12.76 -20.89
C TRP A 72 -11.60 -12.45 -20.03
N ASP A 73 -12.65 -13.27 -20.10
CA ASP A 73 -13.86 -13.11 -19.30
C ASP A 73 -13.65 -13.65 -17.87
N LEU A 74 -13.63 -12.74 -16.89
CA LEU A 74 -13.44 -13.11 -15.48
C LEU A 74 -14.59 -13.97 -14.95
N LYS A 75 -15.82 -13.83 -15.50
CA LYS A 75 -16.97 -14.65 -15.09
C LYS A 75 -16.84 -16.08 -15.60
N ALA A 76 -16.37 -16.26 -16.83
CA ALA A 76 -16.11 -17.59 -17.39
C ALA A 76 -15.04 -18.36 -16.58
N ALA A 77 -14.05 -17.65 -16.05
CA ALA A 77 -13.06 -18.21 -15.12
C ALA A 77 -13.58 -18.42 -13.69
N SER A 78 -14.80 -17.97 -13.36
CA SER A 78 -15.32 -17.90 -11.99
C SER A 78 -14.35 -17.18 -11.02
N ALA A 79 -13.60 -16.22 -11.54
CA ALA A 79 -12.58 -15.52 -10.78
C ALA A 79 -13.24 -14.66 -9.69
N TYR A 80 -12.70 -14.65 -8.48
CA TYR A 80 -13.27 -13.92 -7.35
C TYR A 80 -13.50 -12.43 -7.65
N CYS A 81 -12.62 -11.79 -8.42
CA CYS A 81 -12.76 -10.37 -8.74
C CYS A 81 -13.81 -10.07 -9.83
N SER A 82 -14.45 -11.09 -10.42
CA SER A 82 -15.46 -10.92 -11.46
C SER A 82 -16.66 -10.06 -11.02
N THR A 83 -16.99 -10.05 -9.72
CA THR A 83 -18.03 -9.18 -9.15
C THR A 83 -17.81 -7.70 -9.46
N TRP A 84 -16.56 -7.24 -9.50
CA TRP A 84 -16.22 -5.83 -9.65
C TRP A 84 -15.52 -5.51 -10.97
N ASP A 85 -14.75 -6.46 -11.52
CA ASP A 85 -13.84 -6.20 -12.63
C ASP A 85 -14.29 -6.82 -13.96
N ALA A 86 -15.34 -7.67 -13.99
CA ALA A 86 -15.75 -8.36 -15.21
C ALA A 86 -16.15 -7.43 -16.37
N ASN A 87 -16.73 -6.27 -16.05
CA ASN A 87 -17.20 -5.30 -17.05
C ASN A 87 -16.11 -4.33 -17.51
N LYS A 88 -14.87 -4.49 -17.07
CA LYS A 88 -13.76 -3.64 -17.55
C LYS A 88 -13.48 -3.89 -19.03
N PRO A 89 -12.96 -2.90 -19.77
CA PRO A 89 -12.66 -3.04 -21.19
C PRO A 89 -11.77 -4.25 -21.48
N LEU A 90 -11.96 -4.88 -22.64
CA LEU A 90 -11.16 -6.04 -23.04
C LEU A 90 -9.66 -5.74 -22.98
N GLU A 91 -9.26 -4.53 -23.40
CA GLU A 91 -7.86 -4.08 -23.35
C GLU A 91 -7.29 -4.12 -21.93
N TRP A 92 -8.07 -3.69 -20.93
CA TRP A 92 -7.67 -3.76 -19.54
C TRP A 92 -7.51 -5.20 -19.05
N ARG A 93 -8.45 -6.08 -19.41
CA ARG A 93 -8.50 -7.49 -19.00
C ARG A 93 -7.37 -8.31 -19.61
N ARG A 94 -6.97 -7.99 -20.86
CA ARG A 94 -5.90 -8.70 -21.59
C ARG A 94 -4.50 -8.11 -21.45
N LYS A 95 -4.36 -6.94 -20.83
CA LYS A 95 -3.09 -6.19 -20.77
C LYS A 95 -1.94 -6.97 -20.12
N PHE A 96 -2.25 -7.75 -19.09
CA PHE A 96 -1.28 -8.53 -18.32
C PHE A 96 -1.82 -9.95 -18.08
N GLY A 97 -0.92 -10.90 -17.83
CA GLY A 97 -1.32 -12.25 -17.43
C GLY A 97 -2.03 -12.27 -16.08
N TRP A 98 -2.84 -13.29 -15.85
CA TRP A 98 -3.70 -13.38 -14.65
C TRP A 98 -3.03 -14.12 -13.50
N THR A 99 -3.44 -13.79 -12.28
CA THR A 99 -3.08 -14.53 -11.07
C THR A 99 -4.13 -14.39 -9.96
N ALA A 100 -4.24 -15.40 -9.10
CA ALA A 100 -4.79 -15.28 -7.76
C ALA A 100 -3.73 -14.79 -6.78
N PHE A 101 -4.14 -14.01 -5.78
CA PHE A 101 -3.22 -13.48 -4.76
C PHE A 101 -3.70 -13.74 -3.33
N CYS A 102 -2.78 -14.24 -2.51
CA CYS A 102 -2.93 -14.44 -1.08
C CYS A 102 -1.58 -14.35 -0.35
N GLY A 103 -0.61 -13.64 -0.95
CA GLY A 103 0.76 -13.51 -0.46
C GLY A 103 0.86 -12.81 0.90
N PRO A 104 1.99 -12.92 1.61
CA PRO A 104 2.14 -12.50 3.01
C PRO A 104 2.05 -10.98 3.23
N VAL A 105 2.36 -10.18 2.21
CA VAL A 105 2.43 -8.71 2.30
C VAL A 105 1.59 -8.05 1.20
N GLY A 106 0.71 -7.12 1.57
CA GLY A 106 -0.16 -6.38 0.66
C GLY A 106 -1.65 -6.68 0.87
N PRO A 107 -2.54 -5.93 0.18
CA PRO A 107 -3.98 -6.15 0.26
C PRO A 107 -4.35 -7.53 -0.27
N ARG A 108 -5.41 -8.13 0.27
CA ARG A 108 -5.95 -9.42 -0.15
C ARG A 108 -7.45 -9.32 -0.40
N GLY A 109 -8.03 -10.33 -1.04
CA GLY A 109 -9.45 -10.38 -1.38
C GLY A 109 -9.84 -9.20 -2.26
N GLN A 110 -10.98 -8.57 -1.95
CA GLN A 110 -11.52 -7.47 -2.75
C GLN A 110 -10.53 -6.31 -2.92
N ALA A 111 -9.78 -5.98 -1.87
CA ALA A 111 -8.84 -4.86 -1.89
C ALA A 111 -7.65 -5.06 -2.86
N SER A 112 -7.38 -6.30 -3.27
CA SER A 112 -6.36 -6.62 -4.27
C SER A 112 -6.85 -6.69 -5.71
N CYS A 113 -8.17 -6.75 -5.93
CA CYS A 113 -8.75 -6.93 -7.26
C CYS A 113 -8.29 -5.84 -8.23
N GLY A 114 -7.81 -6.27 -9.39
CA GLY A 114 -7.35 -5.40 -10.46
C GLY A 114 -5.97 -4.78 -10.26
N LYS A 115 -5.32 -4.95 -9.10
CA LYS A 115 -3.94 -4.48 -8.88
C LYS A 115 -2.92 -5.34 -9.66
N CYS A 116 -1.74 -4.78 -9.89
CA CYS A 116 -0.68 -5.44 -10.64
C CYS A 116 0.55 -5.76 -9.77
N LEU A 117 1.19 -6.87 -10.10
CA LEU A 117 2.44 -7.30 -9.50
C LEU A 117 3.51 -7.43 -10.58
N THR A 118 4.74 -7.01 -10.27
CA THR A 118 5.92 -7.56 -10.93
C THR A 118 6.33 -8.81 -10.17
N VAL A 119 6.36 -9.96 -10.83
CA VAL A 119 6.72 -11.26 -10.26
C VAL A 119 8.04 -11.70 -10.87
N THR A 120 9.00 -12.08 -10.02
CA THR A 120 10.35 -12.49 -10.42
C THR A 120 10.61 -13.91 -9.92
N ASN A 121 10.95 -14.84 -10.82
CA ASN A 121 11.42 -16.17 -10.44
C ASN A 121 12.77 -16.03 -9.71
N VAL A 122 12.85 -16.48 -8.46
CA VAL A 122 14.06 -16.37 -7.63
C VAL A 122 15.24 -17.10 -8.26
N ARG A 123 14.99 -18.21 -8.95
CA ARG A 123 16.03 -19.09 -9.48
C ARG A 123 16.58 -18.62 -10.83
N THR A 124 15.72 -18.10 -11.72
CA THR A 124 16.13 -17.68 -13.08
C THR A 124 16.29 -16.17 -13.25
N GLY A 125 15.73 -15.38 -12.32
CA GLY A 125 15.60 -13.94 -12.47
C GLY A 125 14.56 -13.50 -13.52
N THR A 126 13.88 -14.43 -14.20
CA THR A 126 12.85 -14.11 -15.19
C THR A 126 11.68 -13.38 -14.54
N GLN A 127 11.16 -12.35 -15.22
CA GLN A 127 10.09 -11.51 -14.68
C GLN A 127 8.84 -11.54 -15.56
N ALA A 128 7.69 -11.33 -14.92
CA ALA A 128 6.42 -11.09 -15.58
C ALA A 128 5.62 -10.06 -14.78
N LYS A 129 4.93 -9.17 -15.49
CA LYS A 129 3.89 -8.33 -14.90
C LYS A 129 2.55 -9.04 -15.01
N VAL A 130 1.84 -9.14 -13.89
CA VAL A 130 0.57 -9.85 -13.78
C VAL A 130 -0.49 -8.98 -13.12
N ARG A 131 -1.76 -9.30 -13.37
CA ARG A 131 -2.91 -8.68 -12.72
C ARG A 131 -3.60 -9.68 -11.79
N ILE A 132 -3.91 -9.22 -10.59
CA ILE A 132 -4.68 -9.98 -9.61
C ILE A 132 -6.15 -9.98 -10.04
N VAL A 133 -6.67 -11.16 -10.37
CA VAL A 133 -8.07 -11.36 -10.76
C VAL A 133 -8.82 -12.28 -9.80
N ASP A 134 -8.11 -12.90 -8.87
CA ASP A 134 -8.65 -13.93 -8.01
C ASP A 134 -7.96 -13.96 -6.63
N GLN A 135 -8.49 -14.78 -5.72
CA GLN A 135 -7.92 -15.02 -4.40
C GLN A 135 -7.49 -16.49 -4.24
N CYS A 136 -6.53 -16.74 -3.36
CA CYS A 136 -6.05 -18.09 -3.07
C CYS A 136 -5.92 -18.33 -1.56
N SER A 137 -5.53 -19.55 -1.18
CA SER A 137 -5.29 -19.96 0.21
C SER A 137 -3.90 -20.57 0.46
N ASN A 138 -2.99 -20.52 -0.53
CA ASN A 138 -1.67 -21.13 -0.47
C ASN A 138 -0.58 -20.23 0.19
N GLY A 139 -0.96 -19.04 0.66
CA GLY A 139 -0.06 -18.05 1.25
C GLY A 139 0.86 -17.34 0.25
N GLY A 140 0.52 -17.37 -1.05
CA GLY A 140 1.37 -16.85 -2.11
C GLY A 140 0.60 -16.40 -3.34
N LEU A 141 0.98 -16.93 -4.50
CA LEU A 141 0.34 -16.66 -5.79
C LEU A 141 -0.18 -17.96 -6.40
N ASP A 142 -1.23 -17.85 -7.19
CA ASP A 142 -1.64 -18.90 -8.13
C ASP A 142 -1.68 -18.30 -9.53
N LEU A 143 -0.66 -18.56 -10.34
CA LEU A 143 -0.48 -17.92 -11.64
C LEU A 143 -1.33 -18.62 -12.70
N ASP A 144 -1.82 -17.91 -13.71
CA ASP A 144 -2.26 -18.61 -14.92
C ASP A 144 -1.11 -19.47 -15.48
N GLN A 145 -1.43 -20.68 -15.97
CA GLN A 145 -0.44 -21.63 -16.49
C GLN A 145 0.47 -21.01 -17.57
N GLY A 146 -0.06 -20.13 -18.43
CA GLY A 146 0.72 -19.43 -19.43
C GLY A 146 1.75 -18.48 -18.82
N VAL A 147 1.41 -17.81 -17.73
CA VAL A 147 2.35 -16.98 -16.96
C VAL A 147 3.41 -17.83 -16.27
N PHE A 148 2.98 -18.89 -15.58
CA PHE A 148 3.88 -19.81 -14.87
C PHE A 148 4.94 -20.38 -15.82
N LYS A 149 4.52 -20.86 -16.99
CA LYS A 149 5.42 -21.41 -18.02
C LYS A 149 6.43 -20.38 -18.52
N ARG A 150 6.04 -19.10 -18.66
CA ARG A 150 6.97 -18.03 -19.05
C ARG A 150 8.01 -17.73 -17.98
N LEU A 151 7.65 -17.87 -16.70
CA LEU A 151 8.58 -17.67 -15.58
C LEU A 151 9.47 -18.88 -15.33
N ASP A 152 9.01 -20.09 -15.62
CA ASP A 152 9.72 -21.35 -15.38
C ASP A 152 10.66 -21.74 -16.54
N THR A 153 11.65 -20.88 -16.83
CA THR A 153 12.47 -21.01 -18.04
C THR A 153 13.45 -22.19 -18.06
N ASP A 154 13.60 -22.94 -16.95
CA ASP A 154 14.40 -24.18 -16.90
C ASP A 154 13.57 -25.43 -16.55
N GLY A 155 12.24 -25.31 -16.45
CA GLY A 155 11.31 -26.40 -16.17
C GLY A 155 11.28 -26.93 -14.73
N GLN A 156 12.11 -26.42 -13.81
CA GLN A 156 12.15 -26.94 -12.43
C GLN A 156 10.88 -26.65 -11.64
N GLY A 157 10.23 -25.52 -11.93
CA GLY A 157 8.97 -25.13 -11.29
C GLY A 157 7.85 -26.12 -11.57
N TYR A 158 7.74 -26.55 -12.83
CA TYR A 158 6.78 -27.57 -13.23
C TYR A 158 7.11 -28.93 -12.59
N ALA A 159 8.38 -29.33 -12.59
CA ALA A 159 8.83 -30.58 -11.99
C ALA A 159 8.49 -30.68 -10.49
N GLN A 160 8.58 -29.57 -9.74
CA GLN A 160 8.28 -29.51 -8.30
C GLN A 160 6.86 -28.98 -7.98
N GLY A 161 6.05 -28.69 -8.99
CA GLY A 161 4.68 -28.17 -8.86
C GLY A 161 4.53 -26.73 -8.33
N HIS A 162 5.61 -25.96 -8.22
CA HIS A 162 5.57 -24.54 -7.83
C HIS A 162 6.87 -23.80 -8.18
N LEU A 163 6.81 -22.47 -8.24
CA LEU A 163 7.97 -21.58 -8.26
C LEU A 163 8.20 -20.95 -6.89
N ARG A 164 9.44 -20.52 -6.64
CA ARG A 164 9.75 -19.51 -5.63
C ARG A 164 9.92 -18.17 -6.31
N VAL A 165 9.12 -17.19 -5.90
CA VAL A 165 9.07 -15.88 -6.53
C VAL A 165 9.24 -14.75 -5.52
N ASN A 166 9.79 -13.64 -6.00
CA ASN A 166 9.63 -12.35 -5.37
C ASN A 166 8.48 -11.62 -6.08
N TYR A 167 7.70 -10.84 -5.34
CA TYR A 167 6.72 -9.95 -5.96
C TYR A 167 6.78 -8.54 -5.39
N GLN A 168 6.35 -7.57 -6.20
CA GLN A 168 6.17 -6.19 -5.81
C GLN A 168 4.87 -5.65 -6.42
N PHE A 169 4.06 -4.98 -5.61
CA PHE A 169 2.92 -4.21 -6.11
C PHE A 169 3.42 -3.02 -6.93
N VAL A 170 2.90 -2.89 -8.15
CA VAL A 170 3.29 -1.85 -9.10
C VAL A 170 2.06 -1.20 -9.73
N ASN A 171 2.21 0.03 -10.22
CA ASN A 171 1.17 0.67 -10.99
C ASN A 171 0.92 -0.11 -12.29
N CYS A 172 -0.34 -0.42 -12.60
CA CYS A 172 -0.72 -1.09 -13.83
C CYS A 172 -0.52 -0.21 -15.08
N GLY A 173 -0.56 1.11 -14.93
CA GLY A 173 -0.51 2.09 -16.03
C GLY A 173 -1.76 2.03 -16.91
N ASP A 174 -2.90 1.68 -16.30
CA ASP A 174 -4.21 1.58 -16.95
C ASP A 174 -4.85 2.93 -17.25
#